data_AF-A0AAE0Q7G5-F1
#
_entry.id   AF-A0AAE0Q7G5-F1
#
_cell.length_a   1.000
_cell.length_b   1.000
_cell.length_c   1.000
_cell.angle_alpha   90.00
_cell.angle_beta   90.00
_cell.angle_gamma   90.00
#
_symmetry.space_group_name_H-M   'P 1'
#
loop_
_entity.id
_entity.type
_entity.pdbx_description
1 polymer ?
#
loop_
_entity_poly.entity_id
_entity_poly.type
_entity_poly.pdbx_seq_one_letter_code
_entity_poly.pdbx_strand_id
1 'polypeptide(L)'
;MLAVSFELSSPLTLNTGIILGTHREKGAYTFWSYAIGLPLSSNAILNWKFCHVLHKVLRDGHPNTLQDCMRHYSDIAETGTLWATIRDKYGYGQLVSQYIKLLCCKLSFHTAHPEIRANLEVTDEVLERTAGTDINNVFQLTVEVFDYMDAELRLAESVLRQLNSSIAISTLTAGQCKLAPLIQVIQDSSHLYHYTVKLLFKLHACLPADTLQGHRERFHDQFHRQTPHCLTLRHEFGSLKTFFNKARDMVYFKRLIQIPRLPDSPPNFLRASALAEHVKPMVIIPDQEEPEDDDEPEPLIDVSEAPVNMASQPQQVDIFDQTFGPPNNGFDDRDLQIDSLKHEIELLRAEIEKIKAEAQRYITQLKSQINSLEAELEEQRVQKQRALVENEQLRMELETIKRFNAEYESMQSTFLEADKRAQGTELRYNKLKEKHAELVANHAELLRKSADTVKMLSATQQTQEEVARTKQQLSFEVERIKQESDMKLEEQKFEMDKLRGDLEEKIREIQQIKGILQTCQKGSEQLNNSITSVQAEKERLMRCLSEKEAELSSLKQTAQLKESSLQQEREKSSKELGQLQGKLNEKSTGY
;
A
#
# COMPACT_ATOMS: atom_id res chain seq x y z
N MET A 1 25.75 38.90 22.47
CA MET A 1 26.90 38.55 21.61
C MET A 1 26.77 37.13 21.05
N LEU A 2 26.77 36.06 21.86
CA LEU A 2 26.62 34.67 21.37
C LEU A 2 25.31 34.39 20.60
N ALA A 3 24.15 34.93 21.04
CA ALA A 3 22.89 34.77 20.29
C ALA A 3 22.91 35.46 18.91
N VAL A 4 23.56 36.64 18.82
CA VAL A 4 23.79 37.37 17.56
C VAL A 4 24.80 36.62 16.68
N SER A 5 25.75 35.91 17.30
CA SER A 5 26.71 35.05 16.61
C SER A 5 26.11 33.79 16.00
N PHE A 6 24.99 33.31 16.53
CA PHE A 6 24.22 32.23 15.90
C PHE A 6 23.36 32.73 14.72
N GLU A 7 23.08 34.03 14.62
CA GLU A 7 22.17 34.60 13.61
C GLU A 7 22.88 35.25 12.41
N LEU A 8 24.10 35.78 12.57
CA LEU A 8 24.78 36.54 11.52
C LEU A 8 26.21 36.04 11.25
N SER A 9 26.49 35.79 9.96
CA SER A 9 27.83 35.71 9.35
C SER A 9 28.58 34.36 9.30
N SER A 10 29.56 34.34 8.40
CA SER A 10 30.13 33.19 7.68
C SER A 10 30.68 32.02 8.54
N PRO A 11 30.80 30.80 7.97
CA PRO A 11 31.25 29.58 8.66
C PRO A 11 32.62 29.65 9.36
N LEU A 12 33.48 30.57 8.94
CA LEU A 12 34.88 30.65 9.38
C LEU A 12 35.12 31.74 10.43
N THR A 13 34.56 32.94 10.29
CA THR A 13 35.07 34.12 10.99
C THR A 13 34.59 34.33 12.42
N LEU A 14 33.52 33.69 12.89
CA LEU A 14 32.96 33.98 14.23
C LEU A 14 33.22 32.91 15.30
N ASN A 15 33.75 31.75 14.91
CA ASN A 15 34.00 30.64 15.85
C ASN A 15 35.33 30.78 16.61
N THR A 16 36.27 31.56 16.10
CA THR A 16 37.60 31.75 16.69
C THR A 16 37.52 32.36 18.09
N GLY A 17 36.61 33.32 18.31
CA GLY A 17 36.43 33.94 19.63
C GLY A 17 35.97 32.97 20.73
N ILE A 18 35.08 32.03 20.41
CA ILE A 18 34.61 31.02 21.36
C ILE A 18 35.76 30.06 21.71
N ILE A 19 36.48 29.58 20.68
CA ILE A 19 37.61 28.67 20.87
C ILE A 19 38.70 29.33 21.72
N LEU A 20 39.11 30.55 21.36
CA LEU A 20 40.08 31.35 22.14
C LEU A 20 39.60 31.59 23.57
N GLY A 21 38.30 31.86 23.76
CA GLY A 21 37.69 31.96 25.08
C GLY A 21 37.90 30.71 25.93
N THR A 22 37.73 29.51 25.35
CA THR A 22 37.95 28.27 26.10
C THR A 22 39.39 28.09 26.59
N HIS A 23 40.37 28.54 25.79
CA HIS A 23 41.79 28.52 26.18
C HIS A 23 42.12 29.55 27.25
N ARG A 24 41.56 30.76 27.14
CA ARG A 24 41.72 31.82 28.16
C ARG A 24 41.14 31.40 29.51
N GLU A 25 39.99 30.73 29.50
CA GLU A 25 39.27 30.31 30.71
C GLU A 25 39.63 28.89 31.19
N LYS A 26 40.46 28.16 30.44
CA LYS A 26 40.84 26.76 30.70
C LYS A 26 39.65 25.79 30.78
N GLY A 27 38.63 26.01 29.96
CA GLY A 27 37.41 25.20 29.93
C GLY A 27 36.32 25.87 29.11
N ALA A 28 35.16 25.22 28.99
CA ALA A 28 34.03 25.72 28.19
C ALA A 28 32.93 26.37 29.06
N TYR A 29 33.28 26.89 30.23
CA TYR A 29 32.33 27.43 31.20
C TYR A 29 31.47 28.56 30.61
N THR A 30 32.10 29.58 30.01
CA THR A 30 31.35 30.68 29.39
C THR A 30 30.52 30.20 28.21
N PHE A 31 31.00 29.25 27.41
CA PHE A 31 30.19 28.66 26.33
C PHE A 31 28.89 28.04 26.89
N TRP A 32 28.99 27.24 27.94
CA TRP A 32 27.84 26.55 28.54
C TRP A 32 26.88 27.49 29.27
N SER A 33 27.38 28.55 29.92
CA SER A 33 26.53 29.54 30.60
C SER A 33 25.53 30.22 29.66
N TYR A 34 25.92 30.41 28.39
CA TYR A 34 25.02 30.91 27.35
C TYR A 34 24.25 29.81 26.64
N ALA A 35 24.87 28.66 26.37
CA ALA A 35 24.25 27.57 25.60
C ALA A 35 22.98 27.02 26.25
N ILE A 36 22.94 26.91 27.59
CA ILE A 36 21.79 26.41 28.35
C ILE A 36 20.56 27.33 28.20
N GLY A 37 20.78 28.63 27.97
CA GLY A 37 19.70 29.60 27.76
C GLY A 37 19.12 29.60 26.34
N LEU A 38 19.68 28.84 25.40
CA LEU A 38 19.21 28.82 24.02
C LEU A 38 17.93 27.97 23.88
N PRO A 39 16.96 28.39 23.04
CA PRO A 39 15.73 27.62 22.78
C PRO A 39 15.98 26.44 21.82
N LEU A 40 16.85 25.50 22.22
CA LEU A 40 17.32 24.37 21.40
C LEU A 40 16.22 23.34 21.08
N SER A 41 15.18 23.26 21.90
CA SER A 41 14.07 22.32 21.73
C SER A 41 12.98 22.84 20.77
N SER A 42 12.92 24.14 20.52
CA SER A 42 11.90 24.76 19.65
C SER A 42 12.44 25.25 18.31
N ASN A 43 13.76 25.42 18.16
CA ASN A 43 14.39 25.88 16.92
C ASN A 43 15.46 24.90 16.40
N ALA A 44 15.10 24.13 15.37
CA ALA A 44 15.99 23.12 14.77
C ALA A 44 17.24 23.72 14.12
N ILE A 45 17.14 24.90 13.51
CA ILE A 45 18.28 25.56 12.85
C ILE A 45 19.27 26.05 13.90
N LEU A 46 18.76 26.65 14.98
CA LEU A 46 19.59 27.07 16.10
C LEU A 46 20.30 25.87 16.73
N ASN A 47 19.60 24.76 16.92
CA ASN A 47 20.19 23.53 17.46
C ASN A 47 21.24 22.92 16.51
N TRP A 48 20.99 22.96 15.21
CA TRP A 48 21.98 22.55 14.20
C TRP A 48 23.27 23.36 14.30
N LYS A 49 23.16 24.68 14.43
CA LYS A 49 24.32 25.56 14.64
C LYS A 49 24.97 25.34 16.01
N PHE A 50 24.20 25.09 17.06
CA PHE A 50 24.74 24.71 18.37
C PHE A 50 25.60 23.44 18.28
N CYS A 51 25.10 22.40 17.62
CA CYS A 51 25.85 21.17 17.40
C CYS A 51 27.16 21.44 16.63
N HIS A 52 27.13 22.33 15.63
CA HIS A 52 28.32 22.75 14.89
C HIS A 52 29.37 23.42 15.77
N VAL A 53 28.95 24.41 16.57
CA VAL A 53 29.84 25.13 17.48
C VAL A 53 30.38 24.17 18.54
N LEU A 54 29.55 23.30 19.11
CA LEU A 54 29.97 22.30 20.09
C LEU A 54 31.01 21.33 19.49
N HIS A 55 30.82 20.87 18.25
CA HIS A 55 31.82 20.04 17.56
C HIS A 55 33.16 20.77 17.40
N LYS A 56 33.15 22.05 17.00
CA LYS A 56 34.36 22.88 16.92
C LYS A 56 35.02 23.08 18.28
N VAL A 57 34.24 23.39 19.31
CA VAL A 57 34.71 23.58 20.69
C VAL A 57 35.36 22.29 21.21
N LEU A 58 34.80 21.11 20.90
CA LEU A 58 35.42 19.83 21.21
C LEU A 58 36.73 19.60 20.45
N ARG A 59 36.79 19.91 19.15
CA ARG A 59 38.01 19.73 18.35
C ARG A 59 39.14 20.67 18.78
N ASP A 60 38.86 21.97 18.81
CA ASP A 60 39.91 23.01 18.82
C ASP A 60 39.99 23.77 20.17
N GLY A 61 39.06 23.53 21.09
CA GLY A 61 39.02 24.16 22.40
C GLY A 61 40.04 23.61 23.40
N HIS A 62 40.07 24.20 24.59
CA HIS A 62 40.94 23.74 25.68
C HIS A 62 40.63 22.28 26.07
N PRO A 63 41.61 21.44 26.47
CA PRO A 63 41.38 20.03 26.80
C PRO A 63 40.27 19.77 27.83
N ASN A 64 40.11 20.66 28.82
CA ASN A 64 39.06 20.55 29.85
C ASN A 64 37.63 20.68 29.30
N THR A 65 37.46 21.23 28.09
CA THR A 65 36.17 21.32 27.41
C THR A 65 35.46 19.98 27.35
N LEU A 66 36.19 18.88 27.14
CA LEU A 66 35.60 17.54 27.13
C LEU A 66 34.86 17.24 28.43
N GLN A 67 35.50 17.52 29.57
CA GLN A 67 34.91 17.30 30.89
C GLN A 67 33.70 18.22 31.12
N ASP A 68 33.76 19.48 30.69
CA ASP A 68 32.64 20.42 30.82
C ASP A 68 31.45 19.98 29.97
N CYS A 69 31.68 19.56 28.73
CA CYS A 69 30.64 19.05 27.85
C CYS A 69 30.01 17.75 28.37
N MET A 70 30.79 16.87 29.00
CA MET A 70 30.27 15.63 29.60
C MET A 70 29.26 15.88 30.72
N ARG A 71 29.33 17.02 31.42
CA ARG A 71 28.31 17.40 32.44
C ARG A 71 26.92 17.61 31.83
N HIS A 72 26.88 17.95 30.54
CA HIS A 72 25.65 18.20 29.78
C HIS A 72 25.27 17.03 28.85
N TYR A 73 25.92 15.87 28.99
CA TYR A 73 25.72 14.73 28.09
C TYR A 73 24.25 14.27 28.04
N SER A 74 23.56 14.18 29.19
CA SER A 74 22.15 13.76 29.25
C SER A 74 21.26 14.72 28.48
N ASP A 75 21.41 16.02 28.73
CA ASP A 75 20.61 17.07 28.08
C ASP A 75 20.80 17.07 26.55
N ILE A 76 22.06 16.90 26.11
CA ILE A 76 22.39 16.77 24.68
C ILE A 76 21.70 15.53 24.10
N ALA A 77 21.83 14.37 24.73
CA ALA A 77 21.26 13.10 24.25
C ALA A 77 19.71 13.11 24.20
N GLU A 78 19.07 13.68 25.23
CA GLU A 78 17.62 13.84 25.29
C GLU A 78 17.12 14.76 24.18
N THR A 79 17.84 15.86 23.93
CA THR A 79 17.55 16.78 22.81
C THR A 79 17.62 16.05 21.46
N GLY A 80 18.58 15.14 21.26
CA GLY A 80 18.66 14.33 20.04
C GLY A 80 17.50 13.35 19.87
N THR A 81 17.00 12.81 20.98
CA THR A 81 15.83 11.92 21.02
C THR A 81 14.55 12.67 20.71
N LEU A 82 14.40 13.88 21.24
CA LEU A 82 13.29 14.79 20.93
C LEU A 82 13.21 15.06 19.41
N TRP A 83 14.31 15.53 18.81
CA TRP A 83 14.36 15.85 17.39
C TRP A 83 14.24 14.63 16.46
N ALA A 84 14.49 13.42 16.96
CA ALA A 84 14.26 12.18 16.20
C ALA A 84 12.77 11.97 15.87
N THR A 85 11.88 12.48 16.73
CA THR A 85 10.42 12.29 16.62
C THR A 85 9.77 13.42 15.84
N ILE A 86 10.36 14.62 15.89
CA ILE A 86 9.82 15.83 15.25
C ILE A 86 10.18 15.84 13.77
N ARG A 87 9.18 15.97 12.90
CA ARG A 87 9.37 16.22 11.47
C ARG A 87 9.19 17.70 11.19
N ASP A 88 10.25 18.35 10.70
CA ASP A 88 10.21 19.75 10.29
C ASP A 88 10.23 19.87 8.75
N LYS A 89 9.67 20.97 8.23
CA LYS A 89 9.54 21.24 6.80
C LYS A 89 10.88 21.25 6.05
N TYR A 90 11.95 21.67 6.74
CA TYR A 90 13.27 21.88 6.15
C TYR A 90 14.26 20.75 6.44
N GLY A 91 13.84 19.73 7.19
CA GLY A 91 14.59 18.53 7.53
C GLY A 91 15.69 18.72 8.59
N TYR A 92 15.83 19.91 9.20
CA TYR A 92 16.87 20.17 10.19
C TYR A 92 16.71 19.32 11.46
N GLY A 93 15.48 18.96 11.87
CA GLY A 93 15.27 18.12 13.05
C GLY A 93 15.91 16.75 12.90
N GLN A 94 15.77 16.13 11.71
CA GLN A 94 16.45 14.86 11.42
C GLN A 94 17.98 15.02 11.41
N LEU A 95 18.50 16.13 10.85
CA LEU A 95 19.93 16.42 10.85
C LEU A 95 20.47 16.61 12.27
N VAL A 96 19.77 17.38 13.11
CA VAL A 96 20.11 17.60 14.52
C VAL A 96 20.15 16.27 15.27
N SER A 97 19.16 15.41 15.09
CA SER A 97 19.14 14.10 15.74
C SER A 97 20.37 13.25 15.37
N GLN A 98 20.78 13.26 14.10
CA GLN A 98 21.99 12.54 13.67
C GLN A 98 23.27 13.20 14.18
N TYR A 99 23.33 14.53 14.22
CA TYR A 99 24.50 15.24 14.71
C TYR A 99 24.69 15.03 16.22
N ILE A 100 23.61 15.05 16.99
CA ILE A 100 23.69 14.76 18.42
C ILE A 100 24.20 13.34 18.68
N LYS A 101 23.78 12.34 17.89
CA LYS A 101 24.34 10.98 17.99
C LYS A 101 25.84 10.95 17.74
N LEU A 102 26.31 11.69 16.73
CA LEU A 102 27.74 11.86 16.47
C LEU A 102 28.45 12.51 17.66
N LEU A 103 27.92 13.59 18.21
CA LEU A 103 28.51 14.29 19.35
C LEU A 103 28.57 13.41 20.60
N CYS A 104 27.52 12.66 20.89
CA CYS A 104 27.51 11.68 21.98
C CYS A 104 28.58 10.60 21.76
N CYS A 105 28.68 10.05 20.54
CA CYS A 105 29.73 9.08 20.19
C CYS A 105 31.13 9.65 20.39
N LYS A 106 31.39 10.88 19.90
CA LYS A 106 32.64 11.62 20.09
C LYS A 106 32.97 11.81 21.57
N LEU A 107 32.00 12.31 22.36
CA LEU A 107 32.16 12.52 23.80
C LEU A 107 32.50 11.24 24.55
N SER A 108 31.78 10.15 24.29
CA SER A 108 32.03 8.85 24.92
C SER A 108 33.40 8.28 24.52
N PHE A 109 33.76 8.36 23.24
CA PHE A 109 35.05 7.88 22.73
C PHE A 109 36.23 8.61 23.39
N HIS A 110 36.22 9.94 23.41
CA HIS A 110 37.33 10.71 24.00
C HIS A 110 37.35 10.66 25.53
N THR A 111 36.23 10.35 26.18
CA THR A 111 36.21 10.06 27.62
C THR A 111 36.83 8.70 27.92
N ALA A 112 36.61 7.71 27.06
CA ALA A 112 37.21 6.38 27.19
C ALA A 112 38.71 6.38 26.85
N HIS A 113 39.15 7.22 25.91
CA HIS A 113 40.52 7.29 25.39
C HIS A 113 41.11 8.71 25.50
N PRO A 114 41.41 9.19 26.73
CA PRO A 114 41.85 10.57 26.96
C PRO A 114 43.20 10.91 26.30
N GLU A 115 44.03 9.92 25.96
CA GLU A 115 45.27 10.14 25.21
C GLU A 115 45.01 10.56 23.76
N ILE A 116 43.86 10.15 23.20
CA ILE A 116 43.43 10.55 21.86
C ILE A 116 42.65 11.87 21.98
N ARG A 117 43.33 12.97 21.62
CA ARG A 117 42.72 14.31 21.61
C ARG A 117 41.49 14.37 20.71
N ALA A 118 40.57 15.26 21.04
CA ALA A 118 39.29 15.43 20.34
C ALA A 118 39.40 16.00 18.91
N ASN A 119 40.54 16.58 18.51
CA ASN A 119 40.83 16.89 17.10
C ASN A 119 41.32 15.68 16.29
N LEU A 120 41.56 14.54 16.94
CA LEU A 120 42.12 13.31 16.36
C LEU A 120 43.51 13.49 15.74
N GLU A 121 44.24 14.53 16.10
CA GLU A 121 45.61 14.77 15.64
C GLU A 121 46.61 14.20 16.65
N VAL A 122 46.67 12.87 16.74
CA VAL A 122 47.74 12.19 17.50
C VAL A 122 48.72 11.46 16.57
N THR A 123 49.91 11.21 17.09
CA THR A 123 50.95 10.46 16.38
C THR A 123 50.64 8.96 16.42
N ASP A 124 51.20 8.22 15.46
CA ASP A 124 51.11 6.75 15.41
C ASP A 124 51.53 6.10 16.74
N GLU A 125 52.56 6.63 17.40
CA GLU A 125 53.04 6.14 18.69
C GLU A 125 52.01 6.27 19.81
N VAL A 126 51.23 7.37 19.82
CA VAL A 126 50.18 7.56 20.81
C VAL A 126 49.02 6.62 20.53
N LEU A 127 48.59 6.47 19.27
CA LEU A 127 47.56 5.51 18.89
C LEU A 127 47.96 4.07 19.27
N GLU A 128 49.20 3.68 18.98
CA GLU A 128 49.71 2.34 19.30
C GLU A 128 49.78 2.10 20.81
N ARG A 129 50.10 3.14 21.59
CA ARG A 129 50.10 3.11 23.06
C ARG A 129 48.69 3.01 23.63
N THR A 130 47.73 3.78 23.14
CA THR A 130 46.32 3.73 23.55
C THR A 130 45.71 2.36 23.26
N ALA A 131 46.01 1.79 22.07
CA ALA A 131 45.58 0.43 21.73
C ALA A 131 46.18 -0.64 22.66
N GLY A 132 47.35 -0.36 23.24
CA GLY A 132 48.05 -1.27 24.15
C GLY A 132 48.60 -2.53 23.47
N THR A 133 49.00 -3.50 24.28
CA THR A 133 49.48 -4.83 23.83
C THR A 133 48.43 -5.91 23.97
N ASP A 134 47.40 -5.70 24.79
CA ASP A 134 46.27 -6.63 24.93
C ASP A 134 45.42 -6.60 23.67
N ILE A 135 45.28 -7.76 23.03
CA ILE A 135 44.52 -7.94 21.80
C ILE A 135 43.05 -7.53 21.99
N ASN A 136 42.46 -7.74 23.17
CA ASN A 136 41.09 -7.33 23.45
C ASN A 136 40.93 -5.81 23.39
N ASN A 137 41.93 -5.06 23.88
CA ASN A 137 41.92 -3.60 23.84
C ASN A 137 42.10 -3.09 22.41
N VAL A 138 43.01 -3.69 21.63
CA VAL A 138 43.17 -3.35 20.21
C VAL A 138 41.88 -3.62 19.43
N PHE A 139 41.23 -4.76 19.69
CA PHE A 139 39.98 -5.15 19.06
C PHE A 139 38.86 -4.17 19.40
N GLN A 140 38.68 -3.87 20.69
CA GLN A 140 37.65 -2.94 21.17
C GLN A 140 37.86 -1.53 20.62
N LEU A 141 39.09 -0.99 20.68
CA LEU A 141 39.41 0.32 20.11
C LEU A 141 39.15 0.36 18.61
N THR A 142 39.43 -0.73 17.89
CA THR A 142 39.13 -0.81 16.44
C THR A 142 37.63 -0.73 16.18
N VAL A 143 36.81 -1.44 16.95
CA VAL A 143 35.34 -1.40 16.84
C VAL A 143 34.81 0.01 17.14
N GLU A 144 35.32 0.66 18.17
CA GLU A 144 34.91 2.02 18.55
C GLU A 144 35.31 3.07 17.49
N VAL A 145 36.50 2.95 16.90
CA VAL A 145 36.91 3.80 15.76
C VAL A 145 35.99 3.58 14.55
N PHE A 146 35.58 2.33 14.30
CA PHE A 146 34.60 2.03 13.26
C PHE A 146 33.23 2.63 13.54
N ASP A 147 32.74 2.56 14.78
CA ASP A 147 31.46 3.14 15.21
C ASP A 147 31.47 4.66 15.08
N TYR A 148 32.61 5.29 15.41
CA TYR A 148 32.81 6.72 15.24
C TYR A 148 32.80 7.10 13.75
N MET A 149 33.54 6.39 12.89
CA MET A 149 33.48 6.60 11.44
C MET A 149 32.05 6.45 10.89
N ASP A 150 31.29 5.46 11.36
CA ASP A 150 29.89 5.28 10.95
C ASP A 150 29.03 6.48 11.35
N ALA A 151 29.22 7.04 12.54
CA ALA A 151 28.49 8.22 12.98
C ALA A 151 28.79 9.44 12.08
N GLU A 152 30.06 9.65 11.73
CA GLU A 152 30.51 10.72 10.82
C GLU A 152 29.89 10.57 9.43
N LEU A 153 30.01 9.38 8.83
CA LEU A 153 29.48 9.10 7.49
C LEU A 153 27.95 9.16 7.43
N ARG A 154 27.24 8.76 8.50
CA ARG A 154 25.78 8.89 8.59
C ARG A 154 25.32 10.35 8.62
N LEU A 155 26.06 11.22 9.32
CA LEU A 155 25.77 12.65 9.32
C LEU A 155 26.01 13.25 7.92
N ALA A 156 27.16 12.95 7.31
CA ALA A 156 27.48 13.37 5.94
C ALA A 156 26.40 12.94 4.94
N GLU A 157 26.02 11.66 4.95
CA GLU A 157 24.95 11.14 4.11
C GLU A 157 23.62 11.87 4.33
N SER A 158 23.25 12.11 5.60
CA SER A 158 21.99 12.78 5.94
C SER A 158 21.95 14.22 5.41
N VAL A 159 23.05 14.96 5.54
CA VAL A 159 23.19 16.32 5.00
C VAL A 159 23.11 16.30 3.47
N LEU A 160 23.92 15.46 2.82
CA LEU A 160 24.01 15.39 1.37
C LEU A 160 22.69 14.96 0.72
N ARG A 161 21.94 14.05 1.36
CA ARG A 161 20.63 13.61 0.87
C ARG A 161 19.59 14.73 0.87
N GLN A 162 19.68 15.66 1.81
CA GLN A 162 18.76 16.80 1.89
C GLN A 162 19.14 17.95 0.94
N LEU A 163 20.39 17.99 0.49
CA LEU A 163 20.85 18.90 -0.54
C LEU A 163 20.59 18.22 -1.89
N ASN A 164 19.35 18.34 -2.41
CA ASN A 164 18.97 17.83 -3.74
C ASN A 164 20.12 18.08 -4.74
N SER A 165 20.42 17.10 -5.60
CA SER A 165 21.67 16.94 -6.40
C SER A 165 22.14 18.13 -7.27
N SER A 166 21.49 19.30 -7.21
CA SER A 166 21.90 20.53 -7.86
C SER A 166 23.06 21.21 -7.11
N ILE A 167 24.18 21.33 -7.81
CA ILE A 167 25.39 22.06 -7.39
C ILE A 167 25.08 23.52 -7.01
N ALA A 168 24.03 24.13 -7.56
CA ALA A 168 23.61 25.50 -7.27
C ALA A 168 23.07 25.70 -5.83
N ILE A 169 22.65 24.63 -5.13
CA ILE A 169 22.19 24.74 -3.74
C ILE A 169 23.37 24.97 -2.79
N SER A 170 24.58 24.50 -3.14
CA SER A 170 25.78 24.68 -2.33
C SER A 170 26.26 26.14 -2.21
N THR A 171 25.79 27.02 -3.09
CA THR A 171 26.09 28.46 -3.07
C THR A 171 25.04 29.30 -2.34
N LEU A 172 23.86 28.73 -2.03
CA LEU A 172 22.84 29.40 -1.23
C LEU A 172 23.21 29.38 0.24
N THR A 173 22.98 30.47 0.97
CA THR A 173 23.25 30.58 2.42
C THR A 173 22.60 29.46 3.24
N ALA A 174 21.37 29.08 2.91
CA ALA A 174 20.67 27.95 3.55
C ALA A 174 21.35 26.60 3.28
N GLY A 175 21.91 26.39 2.09
CA GLY A 175 22.68 25.19 1.76
C GLY A 175 24.04 25.17 2.47
N GLN A 176 24.72 26.31 2.53
CA GLN A 176 25.98 26.48 3.24
C GLN A 176 25.83 26.23 4.75
N CYS A 177 24.70 26.65 5.35
CA CYS A 177 24.38 26.35 6.75
C CYS A 177 24.38 24.84 7.03
N LYS A 178 23.86 24.02 6.11
CA LYS A 178 23.89 22.55 6.21
C LYS A 178 25.26 21.96 5.90
N LEU A 179 26.02 22.56 4.99
CA LEU A 179 27.35 22.07 4.59
C LEU A 179 28.45 22.38 5.59
N ALA A 180 28.34 23.49 6.34
CA ALA A 180 29.41 23.97 7.21
C ALA A 180 29.91 22.94 8.24
N PRO A 181 29.03 22.15 8.90
CA PRO A 181 29.47 21.11 9.82
C PRO A 181 30.27 19.97 9.16
N LEU A 182 30.10 19.76 7.86
CA LEU A 182 30.81 18.69 7.16
C LEU A 182 32.31 18.98 7.05
N ILE A 183 32.77 20.21 7.29
CA ILE A 183 34.20 20.50 7.42
C ILE A 183 34.80 19.69 8.57
N GLN A 184 34.16 19.70 9.74
CA GLN A 184 34.61 18.92 10.90
C GLN A 184 34.51 17.42 10.62
N VAL A 185 33.41 16.98 9.99
CA VAL A 185 33.23 15.58 9.58
C VAL A 185 34.35 15.11 8.64
N ILE A 186 34.77 15.95 7.69
CA ILE A 186 35.88 15.64 6.77
C ILE A 186 37.20 15.53 7.53
N GLN A 187 37.47 16.45 8.45
CA GLN A 187 38.68 16.43 9.28
C GLN A 187 38.74 15.18 10.17
N ASP A 188 37.64 14.83 10.85
CA ASP A 188 37.56 13.66 11.73
C ASP A 188 37.68 12.37 10.90
N SER A 189 36.90 12.25 9.82
CA SER A 189 36.91 11.06 8.95
C SER A 189 38.30 10.79 8.34
N SER A 190 39.08 11.83 8.03
CA SER A 190 40.44 11.66 7.51
C SER A 190 41.36 10.94 8.50
N HIS A 191 41.26 11.31 9.78
CA HIS A 191 42.03 10.71 10.87
C HIS A 191 41.51 9.32 11.23
N LEU A 192 40.19 9.16 11.35
CA LEU A 192 39.56 7.87 11.64
C LEU A 192 39.91 6.82 10.58
N TYR A 193 39.97 7.21 9.30
CA TYR A 193 40.42 6.31 8.23
C TYR A 193 41.86 5.83 8.48
N HIS A 194 42.76 6.76 8.79
CA HIS A 194 44.15 6.43 9.08
C HIS A 194 44.27 5.50 10.30
N TYR A 195 43.54 5.78 11.39
CA TYR A 195 43.49 4.93 12.58
C TYR A 195 42.98 3.53 12.27
N THR A 196 41.89 3.44 11.50
CA THR A 196 41.30 2.16 11.11
C THR A 196 42.32 1.31 10.34
N VAL A 197 43.07 1.90 9.39
CA VAL A 197 44.11 1.18 8.65
C VAL A 197 45.20 0.67 9.59
N LYS A 198 45.75 1.53 10.45
CA LYS A 198 46.81 1.17 11.41
C LYS A 198 46.38 0.07 12.38
N LEU A 199 45.20 0.21 12.99
CA LEU A 199 44.66 -0.74 13.94
C LEU A 199 44.33 -2.09 13.27
N LEU A 200 43.80 -2.08 12.04
CA LEU A 200 43.47 -3.30 11.34
C LEU A 200 44.72 -4.09 10.91
N PHE A 201 45.80 -3.42 10.51
CA PHE A 201 47.10 -4.07 10.32
C PHE A 201 47.65 -4.64 11.64
N LYS A 202 47.51 -3.92 12.76
CA LYS A 202 47.91 -4.41 14.09
C LYS A 202 47.12 -5.66 14.50
N LEU A 203 45.82 -5.70 14.24
CA LEU A 203 44.99 -6.90 14.47
C LEU A 203 45.44 -8.06 13.59
N HIS A 204 45.69 -7.84 12.30
CA HIS A 204 46.17 -8.88 11.39
C HIS A 204 47.57 -9.41 11.72
N ALA A 205 48.39 -8.65 12.46
CA ALA A 205 49.66 -9.15 12.98
C ALA A 205 49.49 -10.13 14.15
N CYS A 206 48.35 -10.10 14.85
CA CYS A 206 48.11 -10.85 16.08
C CYS A 206 47.00 -11.92 15.98
N LEU A 207 46.14 -11.86 14.95
CA LEU A 207 44.97 -12.72 14.79
C LEU A 207 44.87 -13.35 13.39
N PRO A 208 44.29 -14.57 13.28
CA PRO A 208 44.02 -15.19 11.99
C PRO A 208 43.11 -14.36 11.10
N ALA A 209 43.31 -14.45 9.78
CA ALA A 209 42.55 -13.69 8.78
C ALA A 209 41.04 -13.96 8.82
N ASP A 210 40.65 -15.19 9.18
CA ASP A 210 39.25 -15.62 9.27
C ASP A 210 38.52 -14.94 10.44
N THR A 211 39.20 -14.72 11.56
CA THR A 211 38.65 -13.99 12.72
C THR A 211 38.35 -12.53 12.38
N LEU A 212 39.12 -11.93 11.48
CA LEU A 212 39.00 -10.53 11.08
C LEU A 212 38.20 -10.31 9.79
N GLN A 213 37.51 -11.34 9.29
CA GLN A 213 36.68 -11.21 8.08
C GLN A 213 35.66 -10.07 8.22
N GLY A 214 34.90 -10.03 9.32
CA GLY A 214 33.89 -8.98 9.54
C GLY A 214 34.48 -7.57 9.63
N HIS A 215 35.72 -7.42 10.12
CA HIS A 215 36.39 -6.11 10.17
C HIS A 215 36.81 -5.65 8.78
N ARG A 216 37.31 -6.56 7.95
CA ARG A 216 37.64 -6.26 6.55
C ARG A 216 36.39 -5.91 5.76
N GLU A 217 35.29 -6.65 5.93
CA GLU A 217 34.00 -6.34 5.30
C GLU A 217 33.48 -4.96 5.71
N ARG A 218 33.50 -4.65 7.02
CA ARG A 218 33.11 -3.34 7.54
C ARG A 218 33.98 -2.21 6.99
N PHE A 219 35.29 -2.41 6.94
CA PHE A 219 36.22 -1.45 6.31
C PHE A 219 35.89 -1.24 4.83
N HIS A 220 35.64 -2.31 4.07
CA HIS A 220 35.29 -2.20 2.67
C HIS A 220 34.00 -1.41 2.45
N ASP A 221 32.97 -1.66 3.25
CA ASP A 221 31.70 -0.93 3.19
C ASP A 221 31.87 0.56 3.50
N GLN A 222 32.67 0.90 4.52
CA GLN A 222 32.97 2.29 4.87
C GLN A 222 33.88 2.98 3.85
N PHE A 223 34.92 2.31 3.34
CA PHE A 223 35.91 2.89 2.45
C PHE A 223 35.36 3.03 1.02
N HIS A 224 34.83 1.95 0.46
CA HIS A 224 34.45 1.86 -0.95
C HIS A 224 33.34 0.83 -1.17
N ARG A 225 32.09 1.30 -1.08
CA ARG A 225 30.91 0.46 -1.34
C ARG A 225 30.68 0.33 -2.85
N GLN A 226 31.21 -0.73 -3.45
CA GLN A 226 31.06 -1.02 -4.90
C GLN A 226 30.35 -2.35 -5.18
N THR A 227 29.63 -2.93 -4.21
CA THR A 227 28.94 -4.21 -4.40
C THR A 227 27.62 -4.01 -5.14
N PRO A 228 27.45 -4.52 -6.38
CA PRO A 228 26.21 -4.41 -7.15
C PRO A 228 25.15 -5.46 -6.73
N HIS A 229 25.24 -6.05 -5.54
CA HIS A 229 24.49 -7.27 -5.17
C HIS A 229 23.65 -7.18 -3.88
N CYS A 230 23.55 -6.01 -3.25
CA CYS A 230 22.59 -5.82 -2.16
C CYS A 230 21.40 -4.98 -2.64
N LEU A 231 20.26 -5.64 -2.83
CA LEU A 231 18.97 -5.12 -3.33
C LEU A 231 18.28 -4.08 -2.43
N THR A 232 18.98 -3.43 -1.51
CA THR A 232 18.43 -2.31 -0.72
C THR A 232 18.88 -0.98 -1.31
N LEU A 233 17.97 -0.37 -2.08
CA LEU A 233 17.96 0.97 -2.71
C LEU A 233 18.34 2.18 -1.82
N ARG A 234 18.93 2.00 -0.63
CA ARG A 234 18.83 2.98 0.45
C ARG A 234 20.07 3.84 0.73
N HIS A 235 21.24 3.61 0.11
CA HIS A 235 22.47 4.29 0.55
C HIS A 235 23.49 4.57 -0.57
N GLU A 236 23.17 5.49 -1.49
CA GLU A 236 24.09 6.00 -2.53
C GLU A 236 25.19 6.96 -2.00
N PHE A 237 25.19 7.28 -0.70
CA PHE A 237 26.05 8.32 -0.12
C PHE A 237 26.97 7.85 1.03
N GLY A 238 26.90 6.57 1.42
CA GLY A 238 27.42 6.11 2.71
C GLY A 238 28.89 5.67 2.79
N SER A 239 29.73 5.92 1.78
CA SER A 239 31.16 5.56 1.85
C SER A 239 32.06 6.79 1.80
N LEU A 240 33.20 6.69 2.49
CA LEU A 240 34.20 7.75 2.65
C LEU A 240 34.74 8.23 1.30
N LYS A 241 35.09 7.32 0.38
CA LYS A 241 35.60 7.68 -0.95
C LYS A 241 34.56 8.49 -1.74
N THR A 242 33.29 8.07 -1.71
CA THR A 242 32.21 8.79 -2.39
C THR A 242 31.95 10.15 -1.74
N PHE A 243 31.98 10.22 -0.41
CA PHE A 243 31.82 11.47 0.33
C PHE A 243 32.93 12.47 -0.02
N PHE A 244 34.20 12.08 0.08
CA PHE A 244 35.34 12.97 -0.20
C PHE A 244 35.36 13.43 -1.66
N ASN A 245 35.04 12.55 -2.61
CA ASN A 245 34.94 12.93 -4.02
C ASN A 245 33.83 13.97 -4.26
N LYS A 246 32.62 13.73 -3.72
CA LYS A 246 31.51 14.67 -3.84
C LYS A 246 31.84 16.02 -3.18
N ALA A 247 32.36 16.00 -1.96
CA ALA A 247 32.74 17.21 -1.24
C ALA A 247 33.82 18.00 -2.00
N ARG A 248 34.83 17.32 -2.57
CA ARG A 248 35.87 17.94 -3.39
C ARG A 248 35.33 18.63 -4.63
N ASP A 249 34.22 18.15 -5.19
CA ASP A 249 33.61 18.75 -6.38
C ASP A 249 32.75 19.98 -6.04
N MET A 250 32.33 20.16 -4.78
CA MET A 250 31.53 21.31 -4.35
C MET A 250 32.39 22.59 -4.21
N VAL A 251 31.89 23.68 -4.81
CA VAL A 251 32.54 25.01 -4.75
C VAL A 251 32.72 25.49 -3.32
N TYR A 252 31.76 25.19 -2.44
CA TYR A 252 31.81 25.56 -1.03
C TYR A 252 33.08 25.05 -0.34
N PHE A 253 33.39 23.75 -0.41
CA PHE A 253 34.57 23.20 0.24
C PHE A 253 35.87 23.62 -0.45
N LYS A 254 35.90 23.69 -1.79
CA LYS A 254 37.11 24.11 -2.55
C LYS A 254 37.68 25.46 -2.09
N ARG A 255 36.83 26.37 -1.60
CA ARG A 255 37.23 27.70 -1.11
C ARG A 255 37.71 27.71 0.34
N LEU A 256 37.38 26.69 1.13
CA LEU A 256 37.56 26.69 2.58
C LEU A 256 38.59 25.66 3.03
N ILE A 257 38.68 24.51 2.36
CA ILE A 257 39.56 23.39 2.73
C ILE A 257 40.06 22.64 1.49
N GLN A 258 41.26 22.07 1.61
CA GLN A 258 41.80 21.12 0.65
C GLN A 258 41.51 19.69 1.14
N ILE A 259 40.65 18.99 0.42
CA ILE A 259 40.26 17.61 0.73
C ILE A 259 41.21 16.63 0.02
N PRO A 260 41.88 15.71 0.74
CA PRO A 260 42.82 14.78 0.14
C PRO A 260 42.12 13.78 -0.78
N ARG A 261 42.83 13.30 -1.81
CA ARG A 261 42.36 12.19 -2.64
C ARG A 261 42.67 10.88 -1.92
N LEU A 262 41.66 10.04 -1.74
CA LEU A 262 41.85 8.69 -1.22
C LEU A 262 42.33 7.74 -2.32
N PRO A 263 43.10 6.68 -1.97
CA PRO A 263 43.56 5.67 -2.92
C PRO A 263 42.41 5.03 -3.71
N ASP A 264 42.71 4.53 -4.91
CA ASP A 264 41.67 3.95 -5.76
C ASP A 264 41.16 2.61 -5.23
N SER A 265 42.05 1.81 -4.66
CA SER A 265 41.76 0.53 -4.02
C SER A 265 42.09 0.60 -2.52
N PRO A 266 41.33 -0.12 -1.67
CA PRO A 266 41.65 -0.26 -0.25
C PRO A 266 43.00 -0.96 -0.04
N PRO A 267 43.69 -0.71 1.09
CA PRO A 267 44.90 -1.45 1.46
C PRO A 267 44.64 -2.95 1.56
N ASN A 268 45.61 -3.77 1.14
CA ASN A 268 45.53 -5.22 1.31
C ASN A 268 46.04 -5.60 2.72
N PHE A 269 45.10 -5.76 3.66
CA PHE A 269 45.44 -6.10 5.06
C PHE A 269 46.09 -7.48 5.25
N LEU A 270 46.02 -8.37 4.26
CA LEU A 270 46.69 -9.66 4.30
C LEU A 270 48.17 -9.58 3.89
N ARG A 271 48.61 -8.41 3.39
CA ARG A 271 49.98 -8.16 2.96
C ARG A 271 50.59 -7.08 3.85
N ALA A 272 51.38 -7.46 4.84
CA ALA A 272 51.97 -6.52 5.80
C ALA A 272 52.74 -5.35 5.12
N SER A 273 53.40 -5.59 3.99
CA SER A 273 54.10 -4.53 3.24
C SER A 273 53.19 -3.51 2.57
N ALA A 274 51.87 -3.75 2.47
CA ALA A 274 50.91 -2.75 2.01
C ALA A 274 50.72 -1.61 3.02
N LEU A 275 51.09 -1.80 4.29
CA LEU A 275 51.10 -0.71 5.27
C LEU A 275 52.13 0.38 4.91
N ALA A 276 53.26 0.01 4.31
CA ALA A 276 54.28 0.98 3.89
C ALA A 276 53.83 1.86 2.71
N GLU A 277 52.81 1.43 1.96
CA GLU A 277 52.19 2.20 0.87
C GLU A 277 51.10 3.16 1.38
N HIS A 278 50.65 2.99 2.63
CA HIS A 278 49.58 3.81 3.21
C HIS A 278 50.09 5.21 3.57
N VAL A 279 49.46 6.22 2.97
CA VAL A 279 49.74 7.64 3.25
C VAL A 279 48.58 8.22 4.04
N LYS A 280 48.87 8.84 5.19
CA LYS A 280 47.87 9.55 6.01
C LYS A 280 47.23 10.66 5.16
N PRO A 281 45.91 10.62 4.89
CA PRO A 281 45.25 11.71 4.18
C PRO A 281 45.21 12.93 5.11
N MET A 282 45.78 14.05 4.69
CA MET A 282 45.76 15.30 5.45
C MET A 282 44.82 16.30 4.80
N VAL A 283 43.89 16.84 5.60
CA VAL A 283 42.99 17.92 5.19
C VAL A 283 43.68 19.23 5.56
N ILE A 284 43.95 20.09 4.58
CA ILE A 284 44.62 21.37 4.81
C ILE A 284 43.56 22.46 4.81
N ILE A 285 43.54 23.29 5.86
CA ILE A 285 42.79 24.55 5.85
C ILE A 285 43.79 25.63 5.44
N PRO A 286 43.59 26.36 4.33
CA PRO A 286 44.45 27.48 3.99
C PRO A 286 44.40 28.50 5.13
N ASP A 287 45.55 28.95 5.62
CA ASP A 287 45.62 30.07 6.53
C ASP A 287 44.97 31.27 5.82
N GLN A 288 43.92 31.83 6.41
CA GLN A 288 43.40 33.10 5.92
C GLN A 288 44.50 34.12 6.21
N GLU A 289 45.06 34.74 5.18
CA GLU A 289 45.89 35.93 5.31
C GLU A 289 45.11 36.90 6.20
N GLU A 290 45.55 37.04 7.45
CA GLU A 290 45.05 38.11 8.31
C GLU A 290 45.37 39.41 7.57
N PRO A 291 44.41 40.35 7.45
CA PRO A 291 44.79 41.69 7.01
C PRO A 291 45.89 42.15 7.96
N GLU A 292 47.07 42.43 7.41
CA GLU A 292 48.17 43.04 8.15
C GLU A 292 47.57 44.28 8.84
N ASP A 293 47.41 44.21 10.15
CA ASP A 293 47.13 45.36 11.00
C ASP A 293 48.35 46.28 10.83
N ASP A 294 48.21 47.26 9.94
CA ASP A 294 49.13 48.39 9.77
C ASP A 294 48.95 49.34 10.96
N ASP A 295 49.16 48.82 12.17
CA ASP A 295 49.41 49.62 13.37
C ASP A 295 50.92 49.82 13.45
N GLU A 296 51.42 50.78 12.66
CA GLU A 296 52.74 51.37 12.84
C GLU A 296 52.70 52.14 14.19
N PRO A 297 53.41 51.72 15.25
CA PRO A 297 53.45 52.51 16.46
C PRO A 297 54.32 53.74 16.22
N GLU A 298 53.70 54.92 16.19
CA GLU A 298 54.41 56.21 16.18
C GLU A 298 55.53 56.23 17.23
N PRO A 299 56.76 56.63 16.88
CA PRO A 299 57.86 56.63 17.84
C PRO A 299 57.63 57.74 18.87
N LEU A 300 57.63 57.35 20.15
CA LEU A 300 57.66 58.28 21.28
C LEU A 300 58.82 59.27 21.10
N ILE A 301 58.48 60.56 21.11
CA ILE A 301 59.43 61.66 21.16
C ILE A 301 60.13 61.62 22.53
N ASP A 302 61.38 61.15 22.52
CA ASP A 302 62.33 61.26 23.63
C ASP A 302 62.94 62.67 23.61
N VAL A 303 62.55 63.51 24.57
CA VAL A 303 63.18 64.81 24.82
C VAL A 303 64.37 64.56 25.74
N SER A 304 65.52 64.27 25.14
CA SER A 304 66.81 64.26 25.84
C SER A 304 67.68 65.42 25.36
N GLU A 305 68.01 66.29 26.32
CA GLU A 305 68.99 67.37 26.22
C GLU A 305 70.34 66.83 25.73
N ALA A 306 70.98 67.54 24.80
CA ALA A 306 72.38 67.34 24.49
C ALA A 306 73.13 68.70 24.44
N PRO A 307 74.38 68.73 24.93
CA PRO A 307 75.17 69.95 25.13
C PRO A 307 75.88 70.39 23.84
N VAL A 308 76.09 71.70 23.70
CA VAL A 308 76.89 72.28 22.61
C VAL A 308 78.25 72.69 23.16
N ASN A 309 79.32 72.07 22.67
CA ASN A 309 80.69 72.52 22.89
C ASN A 309 81.39 72.80 21.55
N MET A 310 81.81 74.06 21.40
CA MET A 310 83.14 74.52 20.93
C MET A 310 83.65 74.07 19.56
N ALA A 311 83.82 75.03 18.63
CA ALA A 311 85.13 75.71 18.39
C ALA A 311 85.21 76.33 16.98
N SER A 312 85.53 77.62 16.89
CA SER A 312 86.76 78.15 16.25
C SER A 312 86.73 79.69 16.11
N GLN A 313 87.78 80.32 16.65
CA GLN A 313 88.21 81.73 16.60
C GLN A 313 88.72 82.14 15.19
N PRO A 314 89.13 83.40 14.86
CA PRO A 314 89.72 84.43 15.76
C PRO A 314 89.42 85.95 15.52
N GLN A 315 89.72 86.72 16.58
CA GLN A 315 90.28 88.10 16.69
C GLN A 315 89.77 89.24 15.78
N GLN A 316 89.35 90.37 16.39
CA GLN A 316 90.00 91.69 16.23
C GLN A 316 89.41 92.83 17.11
N VAL A 317 90.33 93.48 17.85
CA VAL A 317 90.45 94.88 18.34
C VAL A 317 89.30 95.71 18.92
N ASP A 318 89.63 96.21 20.12
CA ASP A 318 89.23 97.38 20.89
C ASP A 318 89.21 98.71 20.10
N ILE A 319 88.18 99.55 20.27
CA ILE A 319 88.14 100.99 19.88
C ILE A 319 86.82 101.64 20.35
N PHE A 320 86.94 102.83 20.97
CA PHE A 320 85.90 103.74 21.50
C PHE A 320 85.52 103.60 22.98
N ASP A 321 86.53 103.75 23.83
CA ASP A 321 86.45 104.72 24.92
C ASP A 321 86.77 106.14 24.38
N GLN A 322 86.25 107.17 25.05
CA GLN A 322 86.37 108.62 24.80
C GLN A 322 85.47 109.26 23.74
N THR A 323 84.36 109.86 24.20
CA THR A 323 84.28 111.34 24.22
C THR A 323 83.26 111.87 25.27
N PHE A 324 83.75 112.74 26.16
CA PHE A 324 83.05 113.72 27.03
C PHE A 324 82.64 113.35 28.49
N GLY A 325 83.62 113.50 29.41
CA GLY A 325 83.64 114.42 30.58
C GLY A 325 82.65 114.27 31.76
N PRO A 326 83.10 114.28 33.05
CA PRO A 326 82.25 114.44 34.23
C PRO A 326 82.27 115.90 34.75
N PRO A 327 81.49 116.33 35.78
CA PRO A 327 80.58 115.57 36.64
C PRO A 327 79.18 116.23 36.82
N ASN A 328 78.14 115.44 37.13
CA ASN A 328 77.08 115.93 38.03
C ASN A 328 76.31 114.76 38.66
N ASN A 329 76.36 114.72 40.00
CA ASN A 329 75.55 114.05 41.03
C ASN A 329 74.12 113.55 40.65
N GLY A 330 73.97 112.69 39.64
CA GLY A 330 72.68 112.10 39.26
C GLY A 330 72.73 110.63 38.89
N PHE A 331 73.67 109.87 39.48
CA PHE A 331 73.78 108.42 39.26
C PHE A 331 72.58 107.68 39.87
N ASP A 332 72.14 108.06 41.07
CA ASP A 332 71.01 107.36 41.72
C ASP A 332 69.71 107.46 40.91
N ASP A 333 69.33 108.62 40.37
CA ASP A 333 68.06 108.75 39.63
C ASP A 333 68.05 108.02 38.28
N ARG A 334 69.19 108.01 37.55
CA ARG A 334 69.28 107.30 36.27
C ARG A 334 69.34 105.79 36.46
N ASP A 335 70.07 105.31 37.46
CA ASP A 335 70.16 103.89 37.76
C ASP A 335 68.84 103.36 38.34
N LEU A 336 68.15 104.13 39.19
CA LEU A 336 66.79 103.83 39.64
C LEU A 336 65.78 103.81 38.48
N GLN A 337 65.90 104.72 37.51
CA GLN A 337 65.04 104.73 36.33
C GLN A 337 65.31 103.52 35.41
N ILE A 338 66.57 103.14 35.24
CA ILE A 338 66.96 101.94 34.48
C ILE A 338 66.40 100.69 35.16
N ASP A 339 66.49 100.57 36.48
CA ASP A 339 65.98 99.41 37.21
C ASP A 339 64.43 99.37 37.22
N SER A 340 63.77 100.52 37.30
CA SER A 340 62.31 100.64 37.11
C SER A 340 61.89 100.16 35.72
N LEU A 341 62.58 100.58 34.66
CA LEU A 341 62.29 100.15 33.29
C LEU A 341 62.60 98.67 33.04
N LYS A 342 63.66 98.13 33.63
CA LYS A 342 63.94 96.67 33.58
C LYS A 342 62.84 95.88 34.26
N HIS A 343 62.38 96.31 35.43
CA HIS A 343 61.28 95.66 36.14
C HIS A 343 59.98 95.73 35.33
N GLU A 344 59.67 96.86 34.70
CA GLU A 344 58.52 97.01 33.81
C GLU A 344 58.63 96.09 32.58
N ILE A 345 59.82 95.98 31.97
CA ILE A 345 60.07 95.05 30.85
C ILE A 345 59.88 93.59 31.31
N GLU A 346 60.32 93.22 32.51
CA GLU A 346 60.10 91.88 33.06
C GLU A 346 58.62 91.58 33.30
N LEU A 347 57.87 92.55 33.85
CA LEU A 347 56.42 92.42 34.03
C LEU A 347 55.69 92.30 32.68
N LEU A 348 56.04 93.13 31.69
CA LEU A 348 55.46 93.07 30.35
C LEU A 348 55.79 91.74 29.65
N ARG A 349 57.02 91.21 29.80
CA ARG A 349 57.38 89.89 29.28
C ARG A 349 56.58 88.78 29.95
N ALA A 350 56.39 88.85 31.27
CA ALA A 350 55.57 87.88 32.00
C ALA A 350 54.09 87.92 31.54
N GLU A 351 53.54 89.12 31.31
CA GLU A 351 52.17 89.26 30.81
C GLU A 351 52.03 88.75 29.36
N ILE A 352 53.02 88.99 28.50
CA ILE A 352 53.05 88.42 27.13
C ILE A 352 53.07 86.89 27.17
N GLU A 353 53.91 86.28 28.00
CA GLU A 353 53.96 84.82 28.13
C GLU A 353 52.67 84.24 28.72
N LYS A 354 52.01 84.95 29.65
CA LYS A 354 50.69 84.57 30.14
C LYS A 354 49.63 84.61 29.05
N ILE A 355 49.54 85.69 28.28
CA ILE A 355 48.61 85.83 27.15
C ILE A 355 48.87 84.73 26.09
N LYS A 356 50.13 84.45 25.79
CA LYS A 356 50.52 83.38 24.85
C LYS A 356 50.12 82.00 25.36
N ALA A 357 50.31 81.72 26.65
CA ALA A 357 49.89 80.47 27.26
C ALA A 357 48.35 80.31 27.25
N GLU A 358 47.60 81.38 27.50
CA GLU A 358 46.14 81.39 27.41
C GLU A 358 45.65 81.17 25.98
N ALA A 359 46.25 81.85 25.00
CA ALA A 359 45.96 81.65 23.58
C ALA A 359 46.27 80.20 23.14
N GLN A 360 47.41 79.64 23.58
CA GLN A 360 47.78 78.26 23.26
C GLN A 360 46.78 77.25 23.86
N ARG A 361 46.30 77.49 25.10
CA ARG A 361 45.25 76.66 25.71
C ARG A 361 43.95 76.71 24.89
N TYR A 362 43.56 77.89 24.43
CA TYR A 362 42.35 78.05 23.60
C TYR A 362 42.49 77.33 22.24
N ILE A 363 43.66 77.43 21.60
CA ILE A 363 43.95 76.70 20.36
C ILE A 363 43.84 75.19 20.58
N THR A 364 44.41 74.66 21.67
CA THR A 364 44.31 73.22 21.98
C THR A 364 42.88 72.78 22.23
N GLN A 365 42.08 73.58 22.95
CA GLN A 365 40.67 73.29 23.19
C GLN A 365 39.85 73.28 21.89
N LEU A 366 40.06 74.27 21.01
CA LEU A 366 39.38 74.32 19.71
C LEU A 366 39.79 73.15 18.81
N LYS A 367 41.07 72.79 18.76
CA LYS A 367 41.54 71.60 18.02
C LYS A 367 40.89 70.32 18.53
N SER A 368 40.79 70.16 19.86
CA SER A 368 40.09 69.01 20.45
C SER A 368 38.62 68.97 20.08
N GLN A 369 37.94 70.12 20.03
CA GLN A 369 36.54 70.20 19.61
C GLN A 369 36.35 69.87 18.13
N ILE A 370 37.24 70.36 17.26
CA ILE A 370 37.24 70.04 15.83
C ILE A 370 37.40 68.53 15.63
N ASN A 371 38.39 67.92 16.29
CA ASN A 371 38.62 66.48 16.17
C ASN A 371 37.42 65.66 16.67
N SER A 372 36.76 66.09 17.76
CA SER A 372 35.55 65.44 18.26
C SER A 372 34.40 65.51 17.25
N LEU A 373 34.17 66.68 16.66
CA LEU A 373 33.11 66.88 15.66
C LEU A 373 33.40 66.12 14.36
N GLU A 374 34.66 66.04 13.95
CA GLU A 374 35.08 65.26 12.78
C GLU A 374 34.88 63.76 13.01
N ALA A 375 35.18 63.25 14.21
CA ALA A 375 34.92 61.87 14.58
C ALA A 375 33.41 61.55 14.60
N GLU A 376 32.60 62.43 15.20
CA GLU A 376 31.13 62.28 15.20
C GLU A 376 30.55 62.30 13.77
N LEU A 377 31.06 63.17 12.89
CA LEU A 377 30.63 63.23 11.50
C LEU A 377 30.96 61.93 10.74
N GLU A 378 32.14 61.37 10.97
CA GLU A 378 32.55 60.12 10.33
C GLU A 378 31.75 58.93 10.86
N GLU A 379 31.48 58.89 12.17
CA GLU A 379 30.58 57.89 12.76
C GLU A 379 29.18 57.96 12.13
N GLN A 380 28.63 59.17 11.96
CA GLN A 380 27.33 59.35 11.29
C GLN A 380 27.33 58.90 9.83
N ARG A 381 28.44 59.09 9.10
CA ARG A 381 28.58 58.59 7.72
C ARG A 381 28.58 57.07 7.67
N VAL A 382 29.35 56.43 8.55
CA VAL A 382 29.39 54.97 8.65
C VAL A 382 28.02 54.41 9.05
N GLN A 383 27.34 55.03 10.01
CA GLN A 383 26.00 54.62 10.44
C GLN A 383 24.98 54.73 9.30
N LYS A 384 25.01 55.83 8.53
CA LYS A 384 24.15 56.01 7.34
C LYS A 384 24.43 54.96 6.27
N GLN A 385 25.70 54.66 5.99
CA GLN A 385 26.06 53.65 4.99
C GLN A 385 25.59 52.26 5.41
N ARG A 386 25.73 51.90 6.69
CA ARG A 386 25.19 50.65 7.25
C ARG A 386 23.67 50.55 7.08
N ALA A 387 22.94 51.63 7.40
CA ALA A 387 21.49 51.67 7.27
C ALA A 387 21.02 51.53 5.80
N LEU A 388 21.77 52.07 4.83
CA LEU A 388 21.46 51.91 3.41
C LEU A 388 21.61 50.47 2.94
N VAL A 389 22.71 49.81 3.33
CA VAL A 389 22.95 48.39 2.99
C VAL A 389 21.89 47.50 3.64
N GLU A 390 21.55 47.74 4.90
CA GLU A 390 20.47 47.02 5.59
C GLU A 390 19.11 47.22 4.91
N ASN A 391 18.79 48.45 4.46
CA ASN A 391 17.54 48.71 3.75
C ASN A 391 17.45 47.95 2.41
N GLU A 392 18.56 47.90 1.67
CA GLU A 392 18.64 47.15 0.41
C GLU A 392 18.50 45.64 0.65
N GLN A 393 19.14 45.12 1.70
CA GLN A 393 19.00 43.73 2.11
C GLN A 393 17.56 43.39 2.48
N LEU A 394 16.89 44.23 3.28
CA LEU A 394 15.48 44.03 3.67
C LEU A 394 14.55 44.08 2.45
N ARG A 395 14.83 44.92 1.45
CA ARG A 395 14.06 44.95 0.19
C ARG A 395 14.21 43.64 -0.59
N MET A 396 15.44 43.13 -0.72
CA MET A 396 15.68 41.84 -1.38
C MET A 396 15.00 40.68 -0.63
N GLU A 397 15.07 40.66 0.70
CA GLU A 397 14.41 39.65 1.54
C GLU A 397 12.89 39.68 1.34
N LEU A 398 12.27 40.86 1.33
CA LEU A 398 10.84 41.03 1.05
C LEU A 398 10.45 40.52 -0.34
N GLU A 399 11.26 40.76 -1.37
CA GLU A 399 11.02 40.23 -2.71
C GLU A 399 11.12 38.71 -2.77
N THR A 400 12.09 38.12 -2.07
CA THR A 400 12.19 36.66 -1.97
C THR A 400 11.01 36.04 -1.24
N ILE A 401 10.54 36.65 -0.14
CA ILE A 401 9.37 36.17 0.60
C ILE A 401 8.12 36.26 -0.28
N LYS A 402 7.94 37.36 -1.04
CA LYS A 402 6.81 37.50 -1.97
C LYS A 402 6.82 36.44 -3.07
N ARG A 403 7.99 36.17 -3.66
CA ARG A 403 8.13 35.09 -4.66
C ARG A 403 7.79 33.73 -4.06
N PHE A 404 8.33 33.43 -2.89
CA PHE A 404 8.06 32.17 -2.20
C PHE A 404 6.58 32.01 -1.85
N ASN A 405 5.90 33.07 -1.42
CA ASN A 405 4.46 33.04 -1.14
C ASN A 405 3.64 32.78 -2.42
N ALA A 406 3.98 33.42 -3.54
CA ALA A 406 3.31 33.18 -4.82
C ALA A 406 3.52 31.74 -5.33
N GLU A 407 4.73 31.21 -5.19
CA GLU A 407 5.03 29.81 -5.52
C GLU A 407 4.27 28.84 -4.59
N TYR A 408 4.18 29.16 -3.30
CA TYR A 408 3.44 28.37 -2.31
C TYR A 408 1.93 28.35 -2.61
N GLU A 409 1.33 29.50 -2.94
CA GLU A 409 -0.08 29.60 -3.35
C GLU A 409 -0.34 28.80 -4.64
N SER A 410 0.56 28.88 -5.61
CA SER A 410 0.48 28.09 -6.84
C SER A 410 0.56 26.59 -6.54
N MET A 411 1.52 26.18 -5.72
CA MET A 411 1.69 24.78 -5.32
C MET A 411 0.47 24.26 -4.54
N GLN A 412 -0.07 25.06 -3.63
CA GLN A 412 -1.28 24.72 -2.87
C GLN A 412 -2.49 24.53 -3.79
N SER A 413 -2.63 25.38 -4.82
CA SER A 413 -3.68 25.23 -5.85
C SER A 413 -3.52 23.91 -6.61
N THR A 414 -2.31 23.60 -7.09
CA THR A 414 -2.06 22.33 -7.80
C THR A 414 -2.30 21.10 -6.91
N PHE A 415 -1.98 21.20 -5.62
CA PHE A 415 -2.27 20.13 -4.66
C PHE A 415 -3.77 19.93 -4.49
N LEU A 416 -4.55 21.00 -4.35
CA LEU A 416 -6.02 20.93 -4.25
C LEU A 416 -6.66 20.33 -5.50
N GLU A 417 -6.15 20.65 -6.70
CA GLU A 417 -6.62 20.04 -7.94
C GLU A 417 -6.27 18.55 -8.03
N ALA A 418 -5.05 18.17 -7.63
CA ALA A 418 -4.63 16.77 -7.57
C ALA A 418 -5.45 15.96 -6.57
N ASP A 419 -5.75 16.52 -5.40
CA ASP A 419 -6.58 15.90 -4.36
C ASP A 419 -8.02 15.67 -4.87
N LYS A 420 -8.64 16.68 -5.50
CA LYS A 420 -9.96 16.52 -6.15
C LYS A 420 -9.96 15.42 -7.21
N ARG A 421 -8.89 15.31 -8.02
CA ARG A 421 -8.74 14.25 -9.01
C ARG A 421 -8.59 12.87 -8.36
N ALA A 422 -7.83 12.78 -7.26
CA ALA A 422 -7.65 11.55 -6.50
C ALA A 422 -8.99 11.08 -5.89
N GLN A 423 -9.72 11.98 -5.20
CA GLN A 423 -11.05 11.69 -4.65
C GLN A 423 -12.05 11.23 -5.74
N GLY A 424 -12.02 11.89 -6.91
CA GLY A 424 -12.85 11.49 -8.05
C GLY A 424 -12.51 10.09 -8.58
N THR A 425 -11.24 9.69 -8.52
CA THR A 425 -10.77 8.35 -8.92
C THR A 425 -11.16 7.31 -7.88
N GLU A 426 -11.02 7.61 -6.59
CA GLU A 426 -11.44 6.76 -5.50
C GLU A 426 -12.95 6.46 -5.55
N LEU A 427 -13.77 7.48 -5.80
CA LEU A 427 -15.22 7.30 -5.96
C LEU A 427 -15.57 6.39 -7.14
N ARG A 428 -14.84 6.49 -8.26
CA ARG A 428 -15.02 5.60 -9.42
C ARG A 428 -14.61 4.16 -9.09
N TYR A 429 -13.50 3.99 -8.38
CA TYR A 429 -13.04 2.67 -7.94
C TYR A 429 -14.06 2.01 -6.99
N ASN A 430 -14.61 2.76 -6.04
CA ASN A 430 -15.65 2.27 -5.13
C ASN A 430 -16.91 1.84 -5.88
N LYS A 431 -17.39 2.65 -6.85
CA LYS A 431 -18.52 2.26 -7.72
C LYS A 431 -18.22 0.99 -8.52
N LEU A 432 -17.00 0.85 -9.05
CA LEU A 432 -16.60 -0.35 -9.79
C LEU A 432 -16.57 -1.57 -8.87
N LYS A 433 -16.05 -1.42 -7.65
CA LYS A 433 -16.03 -2.47 -6.63
C LYS A 433 -17.44 -2.92 -6.25
N GLU A 434 -18.36 -1.98 -6.05
CA GLU A 434 -19.79 -2.29 -5.81
C GLU A 434 -20.39 -3.06 -6.99
N LYS A 435 -20.17 -2.60 -8.22
CA LYS A 435 -20.67 -3.29 -9.43
C LYS A 435 -20.07 -4.69 -9.59
N HIS A 436 -18.79 -4.86 -9.25
CA HIS A 436 -18.18 -6.18 -9.26
C HIS A 436 -18.80 -7.09 -8.20
N ALA A 437 -19.05 -6.59 -6.99
CA ALA A 437 -19.73 -7.34 -5.94
C ALA A 437 -21.17 -7.72 -6.33
N GLU A 438 -21.94 -6.80 -6.94
CA GLU A 438 -23.26 -7.09 -7.50
C GLU A 438 -23.19 -8.19 -8.57
N LEU A 439 -22.23 -8.12 -9.48
CA LEU A 439 -22.06 -9.13 -10.54
C LEU A 439 -21.74 -10.51 -9.96
N VAL A 440 -20.86 -10.58 -8.97
CA VAL A 440 -20.52 -11.83 -8.26
C VAL A 440 -21.74 -12.41 -7.55
N ALA A 441 -22.53 -11.57 -6.88
CA ALA A 441 -23.77 -12.00 -6.22
C ALA A 441 -24.81 -12.52 -7.22
N ASN A 442 -25.02 -11.80 -8.34
CA ASN A 442 -25.92 -12.23 -9.41
C ASN A 442 -25.48 -13.55 -10.05
N HIS A 443 -24.18 -13.74 -10.27
CA HIS A 443 -23.64 -14.99 -10.78
C HIS A 443 -23.90 -16.16 -9.83
N ALA A 444 -23.68 -15.96 -8.52
CA ALA A 444 -23.97 -16.96 -7.50
C ALA A 444 -25.48 -17.31 -7.44
N GLU A 445 -26.36 -16.33 -7.58
CA GLU A 445 -27.81 -16.55 -7.63
C GLU A 445 -28.23 -17.33 -8.88
N LEU A 446 -27.67 -16.98 -10.05
CA LEU A 446 -27.91 -17.69 -11.31
C LEU A 446 -27.47 -19.15 -11.23
N LEU A 447 -26.32 -19.44 -10.60
CA LEU A 447 -25.87 -20.82 -10.37
C LEU A 447 -26.86 -21.61 -9.50
N ARG A 448 -27.42 -20.99 -8.45
CA ARG A 448 -28.47 -21.64 -7.63
C ARG A 448 -29.74 -21.90 -8.44
N LYS A 449 -30.24 -20.90 -9.18
CA LYS A 449 -31.42 -21.05 -10.06
C LYS A 449 -31.22 -22.11 -11.12
N SER A 450 -30.02 -22.18 -11.71
CA SER A 450 -29.66 -23.23 -12.67
C SER A 450 -29.70 -24.61 -12.01
N ALA A 451 -29.11 -24.77 -10.82
CA ALA A 451 -29.13 -26.03 -10.08
C ALA A 451 -30.56 -26.46 -9.72
N ASP A 452 -31.43 -25.53 -9.31
CA ASP A 452 -32.83 -25.81 -9.00
C ASP A 452 -33.62 -26.18 -10.26
N THR A 453 -33.35 -25.52 -11.39
CA THR A 453 -33.96 -25.86 -12.68
C THR A 453 -33.57 -27.25 -13.12
N VAL A 454 -32.29 -27.64 -12.97
CA VAL A 454 -31.81 -29.00 -13.27
C VAL A 454 -32.51 -30.04 -12.39
N LYS A 455 -32.68 -29.77 -11.08
CA LYS A 455 -33.45 -30.66 -10.19
C LYS A 455 -34.90 -30.79 -10.63
N MET A 456 -35.56 -29.68 -10.94
CA MET A 456 -36.95 -29.68 -11.42
C MET A 456 -37.09 -30.43 -12.75
N LEU A 457 -36.14 -30.27 -13.67
CA LEU A 457 -36.14 -30.97 -14.95
C LEU A 457 -35.97 -32.48 -14.74
N SER A 458 -35.03 -32.89 -13.88
CA SER A 458 -34.83 -34.29 -13.51
C SER A 458 -36.06 -34.91 -12.86
N ALA A 459 -36.72 -34.20 -11.94
CA ALA A 459 -37.96 -34.65 -11.31
C ALA A 459 -39.09 -34.79 -12.36
N THR A 460 -39.26 -33.78 -13.22
CA THR A 460 -40.24 -33.81 -14.31
C THR A 460 -40.00 -34.99 -15.25
N GLN A 461 -38.74 -35.27 -15.57
CA GLN A 461 -38.37 -36.39 -16.45
C GLN A 461 -38.67 -37.74 -15.81
N GLN A 462 -38.41 -37.91 -14.50
CA GLN A 462 -38.82 -39.11 -13.77
C GLN A 462 -40.35 -39.30 -13.79
N THR A 463 -41.11 -38.24 -13.53
CA THR A 463 -42.58 -38.29 -13.63
C THR A 463 -43.04 -38.64 -15.04
N GLN A 464 -42.40 -38.09 -16.08
CA GLN A 464 -42.73 -38.41 -17.47
C GLN A 464 -42.42 -39.88 -17.80
N GLU A 465 -41.32 -40.44 -17.31
CA GLU A 465 -40.99 -41.87 -17.44
C GLU A 465 -41.97 -42.78 -16.69
N GLU A 466 -42.44 -42.37 -15.52
CA GLU A 466 -43.51 -43.07 -14.79
C GLU A 466 -44.85 -43.03 -15.53
N VAL A 467 -45.23 -41.87 -16.06
CA VAL A 467 -46.43 -41.72 -16.90
C VAL A 467 -46.33 -42.55 -18.17
N ALA A 468 -45.15 -42.60 -18.80
CA ALA A 468 -44.92 -43.45 -19.97
C ALA A 468 -45.06 -44.95 -19.62
N ARG A 469 -44.49 -45.39 -18.49
CA ARG A 469 -44.62 -46.78 -17.99
C ARG A 469 -46.06 -47.14 -17.68
N THR A 470 -46.77 -46.30 -16.94
CA THR A 470 -48.20 -46.51 -16.60
C THR A 470 -49.07 -46.49 -17.86
N LYS A 471 -48.83 -45.60 -18.81
CA LYS A 471 -49.50 -45.61 -20.12
C LYS A 471 -49.26 -46.91 -20.86
N GLN A 472 -48.03 -47.44 -20.86
CA GLN A 472 -47.71 -48.71 -21.50
C GLN A 472 -48.43 -49.87 -20.80
N GLN A 473 -48.47 -49.91 -19.47
CA GLN A 473 -49.22 -50.91 -18.70
C GLN A 473 -50.72 -50.85 -19.00
N LEU A 474 -51.32 -49.66 -18.99
CA LEU A 474 -52.72 -49.47 -19.36
C LEU A 474 -52.99 -49.87 -20.82
N SER A 475 -52.08 -49.58 -21.76
CA SER A 475 -52.21 -50.02 -23.15
C SER A 475 -52.23 -51.55 -23.27
N PHE A 476 -51.37 -52.26 -22.52
CA PHE A 476 -51.39 -53.72 -22.47
C PHE A 476 -52.70 -54.26 -21.89
N GLU A 477 -53.21 -53.63 -20.83
CA GLU A 477 -54.47 -54.03 -20.20
C GLU A 477 -55.68 -53.77 -21.11
N VAL A 478 -55.71 -52.63 -21.80
CA VAL A 478 -56.75 -52.31 -22.80
C VAL A 478 -56.71 -53.32 -23.95
N GLU A 479 -55.53 -53.67 -24.46
CA GLU A 479 -55.39 -54.67 -25.52
C GLU A 479 -55.85 -56.05 -25.03
N ARG A 480 -55.52 -56.44 -23.80
CA ARG A 480 -56.00 -57.68 -23.15
C ARG A 480 -57.52 -57.72 -23.05
N ILE A 481 -58.14 -56.64 -22.52
CA ILE A 481 -59.60 -56.53 -22.40
C ILE A 481 -60.25 -56.56 -23.77
N LYS A 482 -59.67 -55.87 -24.76
CA LYS A 482 -60.17 -55.87 -26.13
C LYS A 482 -60.13 -57.27 -26.74
N GLN A 483 -59.02 -57.99 -26.62
CA GLN A 483 -58.92 -59.38 -27.07
C GLN A 483 -59.92 -60.31 -26.37
N GLU A 484 -60.10 -60.15 -25.05
CA GLU A 484 -61.10 -60.91 -24.29
C GLU A 484 -62.53 -60.57 -24.76
N SER A 485 -62.82 -59.30 -25.05
CA SER A 485 -64.10 -58.84 -25.58
C SER A 485 -64.35 -59.37 -27.00
N ASP A 486 -63.35 -59.32 -27.88
CA ASP A 486 -63.44 -59.81 -29.26
C ASP A 486 -63.67 -61.33 -29.26
N MET A 487 -62.98 -62.08 -28.40
CA MET A 487 -63.18 -63.51 -28.21
C MET A 487 -64.61 -63.83 -27.73
N LYS A 488 -65.10 -63.12 -26.71
CA LYS A 488 -66.49 -63.26 -26.24
C LYS A 488 -67.52 -62.90 -27.31
N LEU A 489 -67.23 -61.91 -28.15
CA LEU A 489 -68.12 -61.50 -29.24
C LEU A 489 -68.16 -62.57 -30.33
N GLU A 490 -67.02 -63.17 -30.68
CA GLU A 490 -66.98 -64.29 -31.62
C GLU A 490 -67.65 -65.55 -31.05
N GLU A 491 -67.49 -65.83 -29.75
CA GLU A 491 -68.25 -66.88 -29.04
C GLU A 491 -69.77 -66.64 -29.11
N GLN A 492 -70.23 -65.42 -28.80
CA GLN A 492 -71.65 -65.06 -28.88
C GLN A 492 -72.19 -65.16 -30.31
N LYS A 493 -71.40 -64.75 -31.30
CA LYS A 493 -71.74 -64.85 -32.72
C LYS A 493 -71.84 -66.31 -33.18
N PHE A 494 -70.92 -67.17 -32.73
CA PHE A 494 -70.98 -68.60 -33.00
C PHE A 494 -72.25 -69.23 -32.40
N GLU A 495 -72.60 -68.91 -31.15
CA GLU A 495 -73.85 -69.35 -30.53
C GLU A 495 -75.09 -68.81 -31.27
N MET A 496 -75.06 -67.55 -31.72
CA MET A 496 -76.13 -66.97 -32.52
C MET A 496 -76.28 -67.68 -33.88
N ASP A 497 -75.18 -67.97 -34.57
CA ASP A 497 -75.19 -68.67 -35.85
C ASP A 497 -75.69 -70.11 -35.70
N LYS A 498 -75.31 -70.79 -34.61
CA LYS A 498 -75.84 -72.11 -34.25
C LYS A 498 -77.35 -72.06 -34.01
N LEU A 499 -77.82 -71.15 -33.17
CA LEU A 499 -79.26 -70.94 -32.92
C LEU A 499 -80.02 -70.59 -34.22
N ARG A 500 -79.41 -69.80 -35.11
CA ARG A 500 -79.96 -69.46 -36.42
C ARG A 500 -80.09 -70.71 -37.31
N GLY A 501 -79.08 -71.57 -37.31
CA GLY A 501 -79.10 -72.86 -38.01
C GLY A 501 -80.18 -73.78 -37.48
N ASP A 502 -80.30 -73.92 -36.16
CA ASP A 502 -81.36 -74.69 -35.50
C ASP A 502 -82.76 -74.14 -35.86
N LEU A 503 -82.91 -72.81 -35.90
CA LEU A 503 -84.15 -72.16 -36.31
C LEU A 503 -84.50 -72.48 -37.78
N GLU A 504 -83.52 -72.41 -38.69
CA GLU A 504 -83.70 -72.75 -40.10
C GLU A 504 -84.02 -74.23 -40.31
N GLU A 505 -83.44 -75.14 -39.52
CA GLU A 505 -83.81 -76.55 -39.49
C GLU A 505 -85.25 -76.74 -39.03
N LYS A 506 -85.66 -76.06 -37.95
CA LYS A 506 -87.05 -76.10 -37.48
C LYS A 506 -88.03 -75.52 -38.49
N ILE A 507 -87.66 -74.47 -39.23
CA ILE A 507 -88.46 -73.95 -40.34
C ILE A 507 -88.61 -75.01 -41.45
N ARG A 508 -87.54 -75.72 -41.81
CA ARG A 508 -87.60 -76.82 -42.80
C ARG A 508 -88.47 -77.97 -42.32
N GLU A 509 -88.36 -78.39 -41.06
CA GLU A 509 -89.24 -79.40 -40.46
C GLU A 509 -90.72 -78.97 -40.53
N ILE A 510 -91.03 -77.72 -40.18
CA ILE A 510 -92.39 -77.17 -40.26
C ILE A 510 -92.89 -77.16 -41.71
N GLN A 511 -92.07 -76.76 -42.68
CA GLN A 511 -92.44 -76.79 -44.09
C GLN A 511 -92.70 -78.22 -44.59
N GLN A 512 -91.90 -79.20 -44.16
CA GLN A 512 -92.10 -80.60 -44.47
C GLN A 512 -93.41 -81.13 -43.87
N ILE A 513 -93.68 -80.85 -42.59
CA ILE A 513 -94.95 -81.20 -41.93
C ILE A 513 -96.14 -80.56 -42.66
N LYS A 514 -96.01 -79.29 -43.07
CA LYS A 514 -97.04 -78.58 -43.84
C LYS A 514 -97.30 -79.24 -45.20
N GLY A 515 -96.26 -79.73 -45.88
CA GLY A 515 -96.39 -80.51 -47.12
C GLY A 515 -97.11 -81.85 -46.91
N ILE A 516 -96.76 -82.58 -45.85
CA ILE A 516 -97.44 -83.84 -45.47
C ILE A 516 -98.93 -83.59 -45.19
N LEU A 517 -99.25 -82.52 -44.46
CA LEU A 517 -100.62 -82.14 -44.13
C LEU A 517 -101.47 -81.85 -45.38
N GLN A 518 -100.93 -81.08 -46.34
CA GLN A 518 -101.62 -80.80 -47.62
C GLN A 518 -101.89 -82.08 -48.43
N THR A 519 -100.97 -83.03 -48.40
CA THR A 519 -101.11 -84.31 -49.11
C THR A 519 -102.20 -85.17 -48.47
N CYS A 520 -102.25 -85.19 -47.14
CA CYS A 520 -103.29 -85.88 -46.36
C CYS A 520 -104.68 -85.26 -46.56
N GLN A 521 -104.76 -83.92 -46.65
CA GLN A 521 -106.02 -83.21 -46.91
C GLN A 521 -106.61 -83.55 -48.27
N LYS A 522 -105.78 -83.60 -49.34
CA LYS A 522 -106.22 -84.04 -50.67
C LYS A 522 -106.68 -85.51 -50.68
N GLY A 523 -106.03 -86.37 -49.90
CA GLY A 523 -106.45 -87.78 -49.73
C GLY A 523 -107.80 -87.91 -49.03
N SER A 524 -108.07 -87.07 -48.02
CA SER A 524 -109.35 -87.03 -47.30
C SER A 524 -110.52 -86.63 -48.21
N GLU A 525 -110.34 -85.62 -49.08
CA GLU A 525 -111.36 -85.18 -50.03
C GLU A 525 -111.71 -86.27 -51.07
N GLN A 526 -110.73 -87.02 -51.56
CA GLN A 526 -110.96 -88.14 -52.50
C GLN A 526 -111.72 -89.30 -51.84
N LEU A 527 -111.43 -89.60 -50.58
CA LEU A 527 -112.13 -90.64 -49.82
C LEU A 527 -113.59 -90.26 -49.58
N ASN A 528 -113.86 -88.98 -49.26
CA ASN A 528 -115.21 -88.50 -48.99
C ASN A 528 -116.13 -88.59 -50.23
N ASN A 529 -115.58 -88.38 -51.43
CA ASN A 529 -116.32 -88.54 -52.69
C ASN A 529 -116.65 -90.01 -53.03
N SER A 530 -115.82 -90.96 -52.59
CA SER A 530 -116.12 -92.40 -52.77
C SER A 530 -117.23 -92.88 -51.83
N ILE A 531 -117.29 -92.35 -50.61
CA ILE A 531 -118.33 -92.70 -49.61
C ILE A 531 -119.72 -92.30 -50.09
N THR A 532 -119.88 -91.11 -50.67
CA THR A 532 -121.19 -90.65 -51.19
C THR A 532 -121.71 -91.49 -52.35
N SER A 533 -120.83 -91.98 -53.22
CA SER A 533 -121.19 -92.91 -54.31
C SER A 533 -121.73 -94.24 -53.79
N VAL A 534 -121.05 -94.85 -52.80
CA VAL A 534 -121.43 -96.14 -52.22
C VAL A 534 -122.75 -96.05 -51.45
N GLN A 535 -123.00 -94.91 -50.79
CA GLN A 535 -124.25 -94.67 -50.06
C GLN A 535 -125.48 -94.67 -50.99
N ALA A 536 -125.36 -94.10 -52.19
CA ALA A 536 -126.44 -94.06 -53.18
C ALA A 536 -126.78 -95.44 -53.76
N GLU A 537 -125.79 -96.32 -53.91
CA GLU A 537 -125.98 -97.68 -54.42
C GLU A 537 -126.68 -98.58 -53.39
N LYS A 538 -126.35 -98.41 -52.10
CA LYS A 538 -127.01 -99.11 -50.98
C LYS A 538 -128.51 -98.85 -50.91
N GLU A 539 -128.95 -97.60 -51.07
CA GLU A 539 -130.38 -97.24 -51.01
C GLU A 539 -131.21 -97.79 -52.18
N ARG A 540 -130.56 -98.03 -53.33
CA ARG A 540 -131.21 -98.61 -54.52
C ARG A 540 -131.46 -100.11 -54.34
N LEU A 541 -130.49 -100.83 -53.77
CA LEU A 541 -130.59 -102.27 -53.46
C LEU A 541 -131.64 -102.57 -52.38
N MET A 542 -131.73 -101.73 -51.34
CA MET A 542 -132.73 -101.87 -50.26
C MET A 542 -134.18 -101.82 -50.76
N ARG A 543 -134.49 -100.97 -51.75
CA ARG A 543 -135.83 -100.90 -52.35
C ARG A 543 -136.20 -102.17 -53.12
N CYS A 544 -135.25 -102.72 -53.87
CA CYS A 544 -135.46 -103.93 -54.67
C CYS A 544 -135.68 -105.18 -53.80
N LEU A 545 -134.99 -105.26 -52.65
CA LEU A 545 -135.19 -106.32 -51.66
C LEU A 545 -136.62 -106.30 -51.07
N SER A 546 -137.13 -105.12 -50.71
CA SER A 546 -138.47 -104.97 -50.11
C SER A 546 -139.60 -105.37 -51.06
N GLU A 547 -139.49 -105.08 -52.37
CA GLU A 547 -140.48 -105.49 -53.37
C GLU A 547 -140.52 -107.03 -53.54
N LYS A 548 -139.35 -107.68 -53.51
CA LYS A 548 -139.24 -109.14 -53.64
C LYS A 548 -139.76 -109.90 -52.41
N GLU A 549 -139.64 -109.33 -51.22
CA GLU A 549 -140.17 -109.90 -49.97
C GLU A 549 -141.71 -109.89 -49.91
N ALA A 550 -142.35 -108.88 -50.50
CA ALA A 550 -143.80 -108.77 -50.58
C ALA A 550 -144.42 -109.82 -51.54
N GLU A 551 -143.78 -110.08 -52.69
CA GLU A 551 -144.20 -111.11 -53.65
C GLU A 551 -144.13 -112.52 -53.03
N LEU A 552 -143.10 -112.79 -52.23
CA LEU A 552 -142.85 -114.10 -51.60
C LEU A 552 -143.88 -114.43 -50.50
N SER A 553 -144.34 -113.41 -49.76
CA SER A 553 -145.37 -113.57 -48.73
C SER A 553 -146.76 -113.86 -49.33
N SER A 554 -147.07 -113.24 -50.47
CA SER A 554 -148.30 -113.48 -51.25
C SER A 554 -148.39 -114.94 -51.74
N LEU A 555 -147.30 -115.45 -52.33
CA LEU A 555 -147.24 -116.84 -52.84
C LEU A 555 -147.36 -117.89 -51.74
N LYS A 556 -146.79 -117.65 -50.54
CA LYS A 556 -146.94 -118.54 -49.39
C LYS A 556 -148.38 -118.68 -48.93
N GLN A 557 -149.15 -117.59 -48.92
CA GLN A 557 -150.54 -117.60 -48.47
C GLN A 557 -151.46 -118.36 -49.46
N THR A 558 -151.15 -118.32 -50.76
CA THR A 558 -151.93 -119.05 -51.78
C THR A 558 -151.68 -120.56 -51.75
N ALA A 559 -150.46 -120.99 -51.41
CA ALA A 559 -150.12 -122.41 -51.28
C ALA A 559 -150.84 -123.08 -50.09
N GLN A 560 -150.92 -122.38 -48.95
CA GLN A 560 -151.53 -122.88 -47.72
C GLN A 560 -153.04 -123.13 -47.83
N LEU A 561 -153.75 -122.29 -48.60
CA LEU A 561 -155.18 -122.47 -48.89
C LEU A 561 -155.45 -123.69 -49.78
N LYS A 562 -154.52 -124.00 -50.70
CA LYS A 562 -154.65 -125.14 -51.63
C LYS A 562 -154.42 -126.48 -50.94
N GLU A 563 -153.53 -126.52 -49.96
CA GLU A 563 -153.22 -127.72 -49.16
C GLU A 563 -154.38 -128.08 -48.21
N SER A 564 -155.02 -127.09 -47.59
CA SER A 564 -156.21 -127.26 -46.75
C SER A 564 -157.40 -127.84 -47.54
N SER A 565 -157.61 -127.37 -48.77
CA SER A 565 -158.71 -127.85 -49.62
C SER A 565 -158.51 -129.30 -50.12
N LEU A 566 -157.27 -129.74 -50.33
CA LEU A 566 -156.95 -131.11 -50.75
C LEU A 566 -157.09 -132.14 -49.61
N GLN A 567 -156.82 -131.73 -48.37
CA GLN A 567 -156.96 -132.59 -47.21
C GLN A 567 -158.45 -132.91 -46.91
N GLN A 568 -159.34 -131.94 -47.14
CA GLN A 568 -160.77 -132.10 -46.93
C GLN A 568 -161.43 -133.07 -47.93
N GLU A 569 -160.94 -133.10 -49.17
CA GLU A 569 -161.37 -134.03 -50.24
C GLU A 569 -160.93 -135.48 -49.95
N ARG A 570 -159.71 -135.66 -49.41
CA ARG A 570 -159.19 -136.99 -49.01
C ARG A 570 -159.99 -137.63 -47.88
N GLU A 571 -160.44 -136.85 -46.91
CA GLU A 571 -161.26 -137.36 -45.79
C GLU A 571 -162.67 -137.77 -46.24
N LYS A 572 -163.21 -137.11 -47.28
CA LYS A 572 -164.52 -137.42 -47.84
C LYS A 572 -164.49 -138.71 -48.66
N SER A 573 -163.48 -138.88 -49.51
CA SER A 573 -163.26 -140.11 -50.29
C SER A 573 -162.96 -141.34 -49.43
N SER A 574 -162.26 -141.17 -48.30
CA SER A 574 -161.93 -142.26 -47.37
C SER A 574 -163.17 -142.83 -46.65
N LYS A 575 -164.15 -141.98 -46.30
CA LYS A 575 -165.38 -142.43 -45.63
C LYS A 575 -166.35 -143.14 -46.57
N GLU A 576 -166.41 -142.77 -47.84
CA GLU A 576 -167.28 -143.42 -48.84
C GLU A 576 -166.79 -144.82 -49.22
N LEU A 577 -165.46 -145.04 -49.23
CA LEU A 577 -164.86 -146.35 -49.54
C LEU A 577 -165.06 -147.37 -48.41
N GLY A 578 -165.07 -146.92 -47.15
CA GLY A 578 -165.17 -147.81 -45.98
C GLY A 578 -166.53 -148.48 -45.79
N GLN A 579 -167.64 -147.88 -46.22
CA GLN A 579 -168.97 -148.47 -45.97
C GLN A 579 -169.53 -149.26 -47.16
N LEU A 580 -169.11 -148.97 -48.40
CA LEU A 580 -169.41 -149.84 -49.54
C LEU A 580 -168.75 -151.23 -49.40
N GLN A 581 -167.65 -151.32 -48.63
CA GLN A 581 -166.96 -152.57 -48.33
C GLN A 581 -167.67 -153.44 -47.27
N GLY A 582 -168.55 -152.88 -46.45
CA GLY A 582 -169.40 -153.63 -45.50
C GLY A 582 -170.64 -154.28 -46.13
N LYS A 583 -170.99 -153.89 -47.36
CA LYS A 583 -172.12 -154.49 -48.11
C LYS A 583 -171.74 -155.71 -48.94
N LEU A 584 -170.46 -156.12 -48.99
CA LEU A 584 -169.99 -157.16 -49.92
C LEU A 584 -169.45 -158.44 -49.27
N ASN A 585 -169.09 -158.44 -47.99
CA ASN A 585 -168.71 -159.65 -47.24
C ASN A 585 -169.74 -159.85 -46.11
N GLU A 586 -170.60 -160.85 -46.01
CA GLU A 586 -170.65 -162.16 -46.63
C GLU A 586 -172.12 -162.62 -46.61
N LYS A 587 -172.79 -162.45 -47.76
CA LYS A 587 -173.68 -163.50 -48.27
C LYS A 587 -172.74 -164.51 -48.93
N SER A 588 -172.72 -165.73 -48.40
CA SER A 588 -172.22 -167.00 -49.00
C SER A 588 -170.95 -167.61 -48.38
N THR A 589 -171.17 -168.45 -47.35
CA THR A 589 -170.81 -169.89 -47.23
C THR A 589 -171.05 -170.31 -45.76
N GLY A 590 -171.83 -171.33 -45.36
CA GLY A 590 -172.59 -172.38 -46.04
C GLY A 590 -172.70 -173.61 -45.11
N TYR A 591 -173.90 -173.87 -44.56
CA TYR A 591 -174.61 -175.16 -44.32
C TYR A 591 -175.76 -174.95 -43.32
#